data_AF-A0A3M8FTD5-F1
#
_entry.id   AF-A0A3M8FTD5-F1
#
_cell.length_a   1.000
_cell.length_b   1.000
_cell.length_c   1.000
_cell.angle_alpha   90.00
_cell.angle_beta   90.00
_cell.angle_gamma   90.00
#
_symmetry.space_group_name_H-M   'P 1'
#
loop_
_entity.id
_entity.type
_entity.pdbx_description
1 polymer ?
#
loop_
_entity_poly.entity_id
_entity_poly.type
_entity_poly.pdbx_seq_one_letter_code
_entity_poly.pdbx_strand_id
1 'polypeptide(L)'
;MFREIDIIKAIGVSLLIMAVNIAISIIVVAVYSFFIEPGRDVSFYEAAAKEIAPWSSVIAGPFLFYLALSWCTRKQPERHALGFALAVFLSYMAVDLLIIASADAPRKIAVIITLSLTTKAVAAYKGARAAQAAIRNPQ
;
A
#
# COMPACT_ATOMS: atom_id res chain seq x y z
N MET A 1 -11.07 -16.29 -17.12
CA MET A 1 -12.31 -15.54 -16.79
C MET A 1 -12.14 -14.89 -15.42
N PHE A 2 -12.34 -13.58 -15.30
CA PHE A 2 -12.30 -12.88 -14.00
C PHE A 2 -13.64 -13.10 -13.29
N ARG A 3 -13.63 -13.64 -12.07
CA ARG A 3 -14.84 -14.02 -11.33
C ARG A 3 -15.21 -12.97 -10.27
N GLU A 4 -16.46 -12.90 -9.83
CA GLU A 4 -16.87 -11.97 -8.76
C GLU A 4 -16.10 -12.20 -7.46
N ILE A 5 -15.82 -13.47 -7.12
CA ILE A 5 -14.98 -13.83 -5.97
C ILE A 5 -13.58 -13.24 -6.06
N ASP A 6 -13.13 -12.92 -7.29
CA ASP A 6 -11.85 -12.30 -7.50
C ASP A 6 -11.84 -10.83 -7.05
N ILE A 7 -12.96 -10.13 -7.23
CA ILE A 7 -13.13 -8.75 -6.77
C ILE A 7 -13.16 -8.72 -5.24
N ILE A 8 -13.93 -9.62 -4.61
CA ILE A 8 -14.02 -9.68 -3.14
C ILE A 8 -12.64 -9.95 -2.53
N LYS A 9 -11.90 -10.91 -3.08
CA LYS A 9 -10.51 -11.17 -2.64
C LYS A 9 -9.60 -9.96 -2.88
N ALA A 10 -9.79 -9.21 -3.96
CA ALA A 10 -8.98 -8.04 -4.26
C ALA A 10 -9.20 -6.93 -3.23
N ILE A 11 -10.47 -6.69 -2.88
CA ILE A 11 -10.85 -5.76 -1.81
C ILE A 11 -10.23 -6.21 -0.49
N GLY A 12 -10.37 -7.48 -0.12
CA GLY A 12 -9.77 -8.02 1.11
C GLY A 12 -8.25 -7.83 1.18
N VAL A 13 -7.54 -8.10 0.08
CA VAL A 13 -6.09 -7.87 0.00
C VAL A 13 -5.76 -6.39 0.06
N SER A 14 -6.53 -5.51 -0.61
CA SER A 14 -6.30 -4.07 -0.55
C SER A 14 -6.45 -3.51 0.86
N LEU A 15 -7.45 -3.98 1.62
CA LEU A 15 -7.68 -3.57 3.00
C LEU A 15 -6.58 -4.09 3.92
N LEU A 16 -6.08 -5.30 3.68
CA LEU A 16 -4.93 -5.82 4.42
C LEU A 16 -3.67 -4.99 4.16
N ILE A 17 -3.37 -4.67 2.89
CA ILE A 17 -2.24 -3.80 2.53
C ILE A 17 -2.40 -2.44 3.23
N MET A 18 -3.61 -1.86 3.22
CA MET A 18 -3.90 -0.60 3.90
C MET A 18 -3.63 -0.67 5.41
N ALA A 19 -4.16 -1.69 6.07
CA ALA A 19 -3.98 -1.88 7.52
C ALA A 19 -2.50 -2.02 7.89
N VAL A 20 -1.74 -2.79 7.11
CA VAL A 20 -0.29 -2.95 7.33
C VAL A 20 0.45 -1.64 7.07
N ASN A 21 0.09 -0.89 6.02
CA ASN A 21 0.72 0.38 5.71
C ASN A 21 0.48 1.43 6.81
N ILE A 22 -0.74 1.49 7.36
CA ILE A 22 -1.08 2.32 8.52
C ILE A 22 -0.27 1.90 9.75
N ALA A 23 -0.21 0.59 10.04
CA ALA A 23 0.57 0.07 11.16
C ALA A 23 2.06 0.44 11.05
N ILE A 24 2.64 0.39 9.85
CA ILE A 24 4.02 0.84 9.61
C ILE A 24 4.17 2.32 9.94
N SER A 25 3.25 3.19 9.49
CA SER A 25 3.29 4.61 9.83
C SER A 25 3.25 4.85 11.35
N ILE A 26 2.40 4.11 12.08
CA ILE A 26 2.33 4.19 13.54
C ILE A 26 3.66 3.77 14.16
N ILE A 27 4.25 2.66 13.70
CA ILE A 27 5.55 2.18 14.19
C ILE A 27 6.65 3.22 13.94
N VAL A 28 6.67 3.87 12.76
CA VAL A 28 7.68 4.90 12.45
C VAL A 28 7.53 6.09 13.39
N VAL A 29 6.31 6.56 13.66
CA VAL A 29 6.07 7.65 14.62
C VAL A 29 6.45 7.23 16.04
N ALA A 30 6.17 6.00 16.44
CA ALA A 30 6.58 5.48 17.75
C ALA A 30 8.11 5.39 17.88
N VAL A 31 8.80 4.95 16.84
CA VAL A 31 10.28 4.95 16.81
C VAL A 31 10.81 6.38 16.88
N TYR A 32 10.18 7.32 16.17
CA TYR A 32 10.53 8.73 16.24
C TYR A 32 10.38 9.29 17.66
N SER A 33 9.27 8.98 18.33
CA SER A 33 8.99 9.48 19.69
C SER A 33 9.85 8.85 20.77
N PHE A 34 10.29 7.60 20.63
CA PHE A 34 11.13 6.96 21.65
C PHE A 34 12.63 7.19 21.46
N PHE A 35 13.09 7.29 20.21
CA PHE A 35 14.54 7.24 19.91
C PHE A 35 15.10 8.50 19.25
N ILE A 36 14.30 9.26 18.51
CA ILE A 36 14.81 10.41 17.75
C ILE A 36 14.58 11.71 18.52
N GLU A 37 13.34 11.95 18.97
CA GLU A 37 13.01 13.16 19.71
C GLU A 37 12.08 12.84 20.88
N PRO A 38 12.61 12.23 21.97
CA PRO A 38 11.81 11.86 23.13
C PRO A 38 11.43 13.05 24.02
N GLY A 39 10.35 12.87 24.79
CA GLY A 39 9.93 13.80 25.84
C GLY A 39 9.09 15.00 25.36
N ARG A 40 8.58 14.97 24.12
CA ARG A 40 7.64 15.98 23.62
C ARG A 40 6.20 15.65 24.00
N ASP A 41 5.34 16.65 23.93
CA ASP A 41 3.91 16.47 24.15
C ASP A 41 3.23 15.73 22.99
N VAL A 42 2.01 15.24 23.22
CA VAL A 42 1.26 14.46 22.22
C VAL A 42 0.96 15.28 20.96
N SER A 43 0.66 16.57 21.09
CA SER A 43 0.31 17.41 19.95
C SER A 43 1.49 17.61 18.99
N PHE A 44 2.72 17.61 19.53
CA PHE A 44 3.94 17.60 18.72
C PHE A 44 4.03 16.34 17.84
N TYR A 45 3.80 15.16 18.42
CA TYR A 45 3.87 13.91 17.64
C TYR A 45 2.69 13.74 16.68
N GLU A 46 1.50 14.27 17.00
CA GLU A 46 0.38 14.31 16.07
C GLU A 46 0.69 15.19 14.85
N ALA A 47 1.35 16.34 15.06
CA ALA A 47 1.82 17.18 13.97
C ALA A 47 2.91 16.49 13.15
N ALA A 48 3.88 15.84 13.81
CA ALA A 48 4.93 15.07 13.14
C ALA A 48 4.35 13.90 12.33
N ALA A 49 3.32 13.22 12.83
CA ALA A 49 2.67 12.11 12.13
C ALA A 49 2.07 12.53 10.79
N LYS A 50 1.55 13.75 10.67
CA LYS A 50 1.00 14.29 9.40
C LYS A 50 2.06 14.42 8.31
N GLU A 51 3.31 14.67 8.70
CA GLU A 51 4.45 14.77 7.78
C GLU A 51 5.11 13.40 7.55
N ILE A 52 5.23 12.57 8.59
CA ILE A 52 5.90 11.27 8.53
C ILE A 52 5.08 10.25 7.72
N ALA A 53 3.76 10.19 7.93
CA ALA A 53 2.90 9.16 7.34
C ALA A 53 2.86 9.14 5.80
N PRO A 54 2.86 10.28 5.09
CA PRO A 54 3.00 10.30 3.64
C PRO A 54 4.31 9.67 3.16
N TRP A 55 5.44 9.98 3.81
CA TRP A 55 6.76 9.47 3.43
C TRP A 55 6.93 7.98 3.75
N SER A 56 6.46 7.52 4.91
CA SER A 56 6.47 6.09 5.24
C SER A 56 5.69 5.28 4.18
N SER A 57 4.54 5.79 3.73
CA SER A 57 3.71 5.17 2.70
C SER A 57 4.41 5.12 1.32
N VAL A 58 5.17 6.14 0.94
CA VAL A 58 5.95 6.14 -0.32
C VAL A 58 7.04 5.06 -0.29
N ILE A 59 7.65 4.82 0.86
CA ILE A 59 8.74 3.84 1.00
C ILE A 59 8.19 2.42 1.17
N ALA A 60 7.33 2.21 2.16
CA ALA A 60 6.82 0.89 2.54
C ALA A 60 5.74 0.39 1.57
N GLY A 61 4.89 1.28 1.06
CA GLY A 61 3.75 0.93 0.22
C GLY A 61 4.14 0.10 -1.02
N PRO A 62 5.09 0.55 -1.86
CA PRO A 62 5.54 -0.22 -3.02
C PRO A 62 6.05 -1.62 -2.64
N PHE A 63 6.79 -1.73 -1.52
CA PHE A 63 7.27 -3.02 -1.05
C PHE A 63 6.11 -3.96 -0.68
N LEU A 64 5.12 -3.46 0.06
CA LEU A 64 3.91 -4.21 0.40
C LEU A 64 3.13 -4.67 -0.84
N PHE A 65 2.95 -3.77 -1.81
CA PHE A 65 2.25 -4.09 -3.06
C PHE A 65 2.96 -5.17 -3.87
N TYR A 66 4.28 -5.05 -4.01
CA TYR A 66 5.08 -6.04 -4.72
C TYR A 66 5.00 -7.42 -4.04
N LEU A 67 5.18 -7.47 -2.71
CA LEU A 67 5.14 -8.72 -1.96
C LEU A 67 3.75 -9.36 -1.95
N ALA A 68 2.71 -8.58 -1.64
CA ALA A 68 1.35 -9.10 -1.58
C ALA A 68 0.91 -9.68 -2.93
N LEU A 69 1.15 -8.96 -4.02
CA LEU A 69 0.71 -9.41 -5.34
C LEU A 69 1.59 -10.51 -5.92
N SER A 70 2.90 -10.51 -5.64
CA SER A 70 3.74 -11.66 -6.00
C SER A 70 3.31 -12.93 -5.27
N TRP A 71 2.95 -12.83 -4.00
CA TRP A 71 2.51 -13.98 -3.21
C TRP A 71 1.11 -14.47 -3.60
N CYS A 72 0.13 -13.57 -3.69
CA CYS A 72 -1.25 -13.91 -4.04
C CYS A 72 -1.36 -14.50 -5.45
N THR A 73 -0.61 -13.96 -6.41
CA THR A 73 -0.60 -14.50 -7.78
C THR A 73 0.05 -15.90 -7.83
N ARG A 74 1.15 -16.14 -7.10
CA ARG A 74 1.77 -17.47 -7.04
C ARG A 74 0.83 -18.55 -6.53
N LYS A 75 0.00 -18.23 -5.52
CA LYS A 75 -0.95 -19.17 -4.91
C LYS A 75 -2.15 -19.51 -5.79
N GLN A 76 -2.44 -18.74 -6.83
CA GLN A 76 -3.60 -18.96 -7.71
C GLN A 76 -3.19 -18.83 -9.19
N PRO A 77 -2.50 -19.85 -9.74
CA PRO A 77 -1.94 -19.82 -11.09
C PRO A 77 -2.98 -19.62 -12.20
N GLU A 78 -4.18 -20.13 -12.02
CA GLU A 78 -5.25 -20.09 -13.02
C GLU A 78 -5.96 -18.74 -13.14
N ARG A 79 -5.59 -17.77 -12.29
CA ARG A 79 -6.24 -16.47 -12.20
C ARG A 79 -5.60 -15.45 -13.16
N HIS A 80 -6.39 -14.51 -13.67
CA HIS A 80 -5.88 -13.35 -14.39
C HIS A 80 -5.09 -12.42 -13.46
N ALA A 81 -3.78 -12.67 -13.32
CA ALA A 81 -2.94 -11.98 -12.34
C ALA A 81 -2.94 -10.45 -12.50
N LEU A 82 -2.85 -9.95 -13.73
CA LEU A 82 -2.85 -8.51 -13.99
C LEU A 82 -4.20 -7.88 -13.68
N GLY A 83 -5.31 -8.56 -14.02
CA GLY A 83 -6.65 -8.09 -13.66
C GLY A 83 -6.85 -8.05 -12.14
N PHE A 84 -6.32 -9.04 -11.42
CA PHE A 84 -6.35 -9.05 -9.96
C PHE A 84 -5.51 -7.93 -9.35
N ALA A 85 -4.28 -7.75 -9.82
CA ALA A 85 -3.40 -6.67 -9.36
C ALA A 85 -4.01 -5.29 -9.58
N LEU A 86 -4.63 -5.09 -10.74
CA LEU A 86 -5.34 -3.86 -11.06
C LEU A 86 -6.54 -3.65 -10.11
N ALA A 87 -7.34 -4.68 -9.86
CA ALA A 87 -8.45 -4.59 -8.92
C ALA A 87 -7.98 -4.26 -7.49
N VAL A 88 -6.92 -4.91 -6.99
CA VAL A 88 -6.32 -4.60 -5.68
C VAL A 88 -5.85 -3.14 -5.62
N PHE A 89 -5.15 -2.68 -6.64
CA PHE A 89 -4.65 -1.31 -6.72
C PHE A 89 -5.79 -0.29 -6.75
N LEU A 90 -6.80 -0.49 -7.59
CA LEU A 90 -7.93 0.44 -7.70
C LEU A 90 -8.76 0.48 -6.42
N SER A 91 -9.02 -0.67 -5.80
CA SER A 91 -9.70 -0.73 -4.50
C SER A 91 -8.90 -0.02 -3.41
N TYR A 92 -7.59 -0.26 -3.34
CA TYR A 92 -6.71 0.47 -2.40
C TYR A 92 -6.77 1.97 -2.65
N MET A 93 -6.55 2.39 -3.91
CA MET A 93 -6.49 3.80 -4.30
C MET A 93 -7.79 4.54 -3.96
N ALA A 94 -8.95 3.90 -4.20
CA ALA A 94 -10.24 4.49 -3.85
C ALA A 94 -10.37 4.74 -2.34
N VAL A 95 -10.00 3.76 -1.51
CA VAL A 95 -10.04 3.89 -0.05
C VAL A 95 -9.01 4.90 0.45
N ASP A 96 -7.79 4.87 -0.09
CA ASP A 96 -6.69 5.79 0.28
C ASP A 96 -7.08 7.24 0.02
N LEU A 97 -7.61 7.53 -1.18
CA LEU A 97 -8.06 8.87 -1.55
C LEU A 97 -9.24 9.33 -0.71
N LEU A 98 -10.14 8.42 -0.32
CA LEU A 98 -11.25 8.76 0.59
C LEU A 98 -10.75 9.14 1.99
N ILE A 99 -9.77 8.41 2.52
CA ILE A 99 -9.13 8.73 3.82
C ILE A 99 -8.40 10.07 3.75
N ILE A 100 -7.65 10.32 2.67
CA ILE A 100 -6.92 11.58 2.49
C ILE A 100 -7.90 12.75 2.38
N ALA A 101 -9.00 12.58 1.63
CA ALA A 101 -10.01 13.60 1.46
C ALA A 101 -10.73 13.93 2.79
N SER A 102 -10.88 12.96 3.69
CA SER A 102 -11.49 13.19 5.01
C SER A 102 -10.52 13.75 6.06
N ALA A 103 -9.20 13.62 5.84
CA ALA A 103 -8.17 14.02 6.80
C ALA A 103 -7.73 15.49 6.72
N ASP A 104 -8.43 16.33 5.95
CA ASP A 104 -8.07 17.74 5.66
C ASP A 104 -6.59 17.92 5.29
N ALA A 105 -6.09 17.00 4.44
CA ALA A 105 -4.69 16.95 4.10
C ALA A 105 -4.26 18.20 3.29
N PRO A 106 -3.12 18.83 3.61
CA PRO A 106 -2.64 20.00 2.89
C PRO A 106 -2.46 19.71 1.39
N ARG A 107 -2.88 20.64 0.52
CA ARG A 107 -2.68 20.54 -0.94
C ARG A 107 -1.22 20.32 -1.35
N LYS A 108 -0.26 20.75 -0.50
CA LYS A 108 1.18 20.55 -0.70
C LYS A 108 1.58 19.06 -0.75
N ILE A 109 0.78 18.17 -0.16
CA ILE A 109 1.04 16.72 -0.14
C ILE A 109 0.58 16.04 -1.44
N ALA A 110 -0.14 16.75 -2.34
CA ALA A 110 -0.65 16.18 -3.59
C ALA A 110 0.45 15.51 -4.44
N VAL A 111 1.63 16.14 -4.53
CA VAL A 111 2.78 15.57 -5.26
C VAL A 111 3.24 14.25 -4.62
N ILE A 112 3.29 14.19 -3.29
CA ILE A 112 3.68 13.00 -2.54
C ILE A 112 2.65 11.89 -2.74
N ILE A 113 1.35 12.22 -2.76
CA ILE A 113 0.27 11.28 -3.02
C ILE A 113 0.40 10.71 -4.44
N THR A 114 0.59 11.55 -5.45
CA THR A 114 0.78 11.09 -6.84
C THR A 114 2.00 10.18 -6.96
N LEU A 115 3.11 10.54 -6.33
CA LEU A 115 4.32 9.71 -6.28
C LEU A 115 4.05 8.36 -5.59
N SER A 116 3.36 8.38 -4.46
CA SER A 116 2.95 7.21 -3.68
C SER A 116 2.08 6.25 -4.49
N LEU A 117 1.05 6.76 -5.17
CA LEU A 117 0.16 5.95 -6.00
C LEU A 117 0.89 5.37 -7.21
N THR A 118 1.75 6.16 -7.87
CA THR A 118 2.52 5.72 -9.04
C THR A 118 3.49 4.60 -8.67
N THR A 119 4.22 4.75 -7.57
CA THR A 119 5.18 3.73 -7.11
C THR A 119 4.46 2.43 -6.70
N LYS A 120 3.31 2.52 -6.03
CA LYS A 120 2.45 1.36 -5.73
C LYS A 120 1.89 0.68 -6.98
N ALA A 121 1.46 1.44 -7.98
CA ALA A 121 0.97 0.89 -9.26
C ALA A 121 2.06 0.10 -9.99
N VAL A 122 3.27 0.67 -10.08
CA VAL A 122 4.43 0.00 -10.68
C VAL A 122 4.80 -1.27 -9.90
N ALA A 123 4.80 -1.20 -8.58
CA ALA A 123 5.08 -2.35 -7.73
C ALA A 123 4.03 -3.46 -7.87
N ALA A 124 2.75 -3.09 -7.97
CA ALA A 124 1.64 -4.01 -8.18
C ALA A 124 1.80 -4.79 -9.49
N TYR A 125 2.10 -4.06 -10.57
CA TYR A 125 2.37 -4.64 -11.87
C TYR A 125 3.58 -5.59 -11.84
N LYS A 126 4.70 -5.14 -11.28
CA LYS A 126 5.93 -5.95 -11.18
C LYS A 126 5.73 -7.20 -10.31
N GLY A 127 5.02 -7.10 -9.19
CA GLY A 127 4.74 -8.21 -8.30
C GLY A 127 3.93 -9.31 -8.99
N ALA A 128 2.84 -8.93 -9.65
CA ALA A 128 2.02 -9.87 -10.41
C ALA A 128 2.78 -10.52 -11.59
N ARG A 129 3.58 -9.73 -12.33
CA ARG A 129 4.42 -10.24 -13.42
C ARG A 129 5.49 -11.21 -12.96
N ALA A 130 6.18 -10.92 -11.87
CA ALA A 130 7.22 -11.79 -11.31
C ALA A 130 6.64 -13.16 -10.89
N ALA A 131 5.44 -13.15 -10.32
CA ALA A 131 4.73 -14.38 -9.98
C ALA A 131 4.30 -15.19 -11.20
N GLN A 132 3.76 -14.55 -12.24
CA GLN A 132 3.40 -15.23 -13.49
C GLN A 132 4.61 -15.86 -14.17
N ALA A 133 5.75 -15.15 -14.19
CA ALA A 133 6.99 -15.68 -14.77
C ALA A 133 7.47 -16.92 -14.02
N ALA A 134 7.40 -16.91 -12.68
CA ALA A 134 7.77 -18.05 -11.84
C ALA A 134 6.85 -19.27 -12.04
N ILE A 135 5.55 -19.05 -12.26
CA ILE A 135 4.60 -20.13 -12.57
C ILE A 135 4.88 -20.74 -13.94
N ARG A 136 5.23 -19.92 -14.94
CA ARG A 136 5.46 -20.38 -16.33
C ARG A 136 6.74 -21.20 -16.48
N ASN A 137 7.76 -20.94 -15.65
CA ASN A 137 9.05 -21.62 -15.69
C ASN A 137 9.36 -22.26 -14.32
N PRO A 138 8.68 -23.35 -13.92
CA PRO A 138 9.04 -24.08 -12.73
C PRO A 138 10.39 -24.77 -12.97
N GLN A 139 11.42 -24.38 -12.22
CA GLN A 139 12.70 -25.08 -12.20
C GLN A 139 12.59 -26.37 -11.37
#